data_AF-A0A944V6E7-F1
#
_entry.id   AF-A0A944V6E7-F1
#
_cell.length_a   1.000
_cell.length_b   1.000
_cell.length_c   1.000
_cell.angle_alpha   90.00
_cell.angle_beta   90.00
_cell.angle_gamma   90.00
#
_symmetry.space_group_name_H-M   'P 1'
#
loop_
_entity.id
_entity.type
_entity.pdbx_description
1 polymer ?
#
loop_
_entity_poly.entity_id
_entity_poly.type
_entity_poly.pdbx_seq_one_letter_code
_entity_poly.pdbx_strand_id
1 'polypeptide(L)'
;MSDIMIPVKFKKLLYWILDEYKKENTIFGIHEDKFYKKPDSSSFTIFGEKCETAMGPAAGPHTQQTPNIVTSYLTGCRFFELKTVQIMDTLDIEKPCIEATDEGYNTEWSTELTVPQAYDEYVKGWFLLHMLNKMFGLSKADERSFVFNMSVGYDLVGIKKPKINDFIEGLKDASEHPDFLECKAVLKEAITAGDIPGITDLEFVETISPNISNSITLSTMHGCPPEDQELICKYLMSEKKLHTFLKMNPTLHGYEYVKNAFAKLGYDHITLKEESFTHDMQWEPAVKMLDVLIPFAKQHGVEFGAKLSNTLAVLNDKGMLPTDEMYMS
;
A
#
# COMPACT_ATOMS: atom_id res chain seq x y z
N MET A 1 -12.90 -0.92 -21.87
CA MET A 1 -12.31 0.04 -20.91
C MET A 1 -10.99 0.52 -21.50
N SER A 2 -10.61 1.77 -21.26
CA SER A 2 -9.26 2.24 -21.64
C SER A 2 -8.21 1.47 -20.86
N ASP A 3 -7.05 1.29 -21.48
CA ASP A 3 -5.82 0.76 -20.88
C ASP A 3 -5.07 1.79 -20.03
N ILE A 4 -5.55 3.03 -19.92
CA ILE A 4 -4.90 4.06 -19.12
C ILE A 4 -5.69 4.29 -17.83
N MET A 5 -5.00 4.17 -16.70
CA MET A 5 -5.56 4.54 -15.41
C MET A 5 -5.59 6.07 -15.26
N ILE A 6 -6.79 6.64 -15.12
CA ILE A 6 -6.99 8.09 -14.99
C ILE A 6 -7.47 8.42 -13.58
N PRO A 7 -6.66 9.11 -12.74
CA PRO A 7 -7.07 9.57 -11.43
C PRO A 7 -8.31 10.47 -11.48
N VAL A 8 -9.22 10.28 -10.51
CA VAL A 8 -10.42 11.11 -10.37
C VAL A 8 -10.14 12.22 -9.36
N LYS A 9 -10.52 13.47 -9.68
CA LYS A 9 -10.34 14.60 -8.75
C LYS A 9 -11.15 14.43 -7.46
N PHE A 10 -10.61 14.92 -6.35
CA PHE A 10 -11.19 14.74 -5.00
C PHE A 10 -12.65 15.17 -4.94
N LYS A 11 -12.99 16.39 -5.42
CA LYS A 11 -14.36 16.90 -5.45
C LYS A 11 -15.31 15.93 -6.16
N LYS A 12 -14.90 15.33 -7.28
CA LYS A 12 -15.72 14.38 -8.01
C LYS A 12 -15.88 13.05 -7.26
N LEU A 13 -14.83 12.54 -6.62
CA LEU A 13 -14.95 11.34 -5.76
C LEU A 13 -15.87 11.58 -4.57
N LEU A 14 -15.73 12.72 -3.89
CA LEU A 14 -16.57 13.12 -2.78
C LEU A 14 -18.06 13.13 -3.18
N TYR A 15 -18.42 13.86 -4.23
CA TYR A 15 -19.82 13.93 -4.66
C TYR A 15 -20.33 12.61 -5.25
N TRP A 16 -19.48 11.79 -5.86
CA TRP A 16 -19.88 10.42 -6.25
C TRP A 16 -20.29 9.62 -5.01
N ILE A 17 -19.45 9.58 -3.97
CA ILE A 17 -19.76 8.88 -2.71
C ILE A 17 -21.08 9.37 -2.10
N LEU A 18 -21.25 10.70 -2.00
CA LEU A 18 -22.44 11.30 -1.39
C LEU A 18 -23.72 11.04 -2.20
N ASP A 19 -23.64 11.19 -3.53
CA ASP A 19 -24.79 10.98 -4.42
C ASP A 19 -25.20 9.51 -4.50
N GLU A 20 -24.23 8.60 -4.58
CA GLU A 20 -24.48 7.14 -4.59
C GLU A 20 -25.12 6.72 -3.27
N TYR A 21 -24.55 7.12 -2.14
CA TYR A 21 -25.08 6.77 -0.82
C TYR A 21 -26.51 7.31 -0.64
N LYS A 22 -26.78 8.55 -1.05
CA LYS A 22 -28.11 9.15 -0.96
C LYS A 22 -29.17 8.42 -1.79
N LYS A 23 -28.81 7.85 -2.94
CA LYS A 23 -29.74 7.22 -3.88
C LYS A 23 -29.92 5.74 -3.64
N GLU A 24 -28.82 5.06 -3.28
CA GLU A 24 -28.73 3.60 -3.34
C GLU A 24 -28.30 2.98 -2.00
N ASN A 25 -27.94 3.80 -1.00
CA ASN A 25 -27.30 3.36 0.25
C ASN A 25 -26.02 2.54 -0.01
N THR A 26 -25.34 2.80 -1.13
CA THR A 26 -24.07 2.17 -1.50
C THR A 26 -22.96 3.19 -1.62
N ILE A 27 -21.73 2.74 -1.44
CA ILE A 27 -20.52 3.49 -1.80
C ILE A 27 -19.63 2.58 -2.63
N PHE A 28 -19.39 2.95 -3.90
CA PHE A 28 -18.69 2.13 -4.87
C PHE A 28 -19.23 0.68 -4.95
N GLY A 29 -20.56 0.56 -4.90
CA GLY A 29 -21.27 -0.72 -4.96
C GLY A 29 -21.32 -1.51 -3.64
N ILE A 30 -20.70 -1.03 -2.56
CA ILE A 30 -20.81 -1.65 -1.23
C ILE A 30 -22.02 -1.06 -0.50
N HIS A 31 -23.03 -1.88 -0.26
CA HIS A 31 -24.24 -1.46 0.48
C HIS A 31 -23.95 -1.25 1.97
N GLU A 32 -24.64 -0.30 2.60
CA GLU A 32 -24.38 0.14 3.98
C GLU A 32 -24.49 -0.97 5.04
N ASP A 33 -25.30 -2.00 4.78
CA ASP A 33 -25.45 -3.18 5.65
C ASP A 33 -24.17 -4.02 5.69
N LYS A 34 -23.24 -3.82 4.75
CA LYS A 34 -21.90 -4.43 4.71
C LYS A 34 -20.82 -3.54 5.31
N PHE A 35 -21.14 -2.31 5.70
CA PHE A 35 -20.14 -1.45 6.35
C PHE A 35 -19.74 -2.04 7.69
N TYR A 36 -18.46 -2.35 7.82
CA TYR A 36 -17.88 -2.84 9.04
C TYR A 36 -17.79 -1.71 10.08
N LYS A 37 -18.64 -1.82 11.10
CA LYS A 37 -18.58 -0.99 12.31
C LYS A 37 -17.88 -1.78 13.39
N LYS A 38 -16.75 -1.29 13.90
CA LYS A 38 -16.00 -1.97 14.95
C LYS A 38 -16.91 -2.20 16.18
N PRO A 39 -17.08 -3.46 16.65
CA PRO A 39 -18.04 -3.76 17.71
C PRO A 39 -17.56 -3.40 19.12
N ASP A 40 -16.25 -3.27 19.32
CA ASP A 40 -15.60 -3.04 20.61
C ASP A 40 -14.41 -2.07 20.47
N SER A 41 -13.74 -1.71 21.56
CA SER A 41 -12.62 -0.76 21.58
C SER A 41 -11.22 -1.39 21.46
N SER A 42 -11.13 -2.68 21.14
CA SER A 42 -9.85 -3.37 20.97
C SER A 42 -9.04 -2.72 19.86
N SER A 43 -7.77 -2.45 20.14
CA SER A 43 -6.80 -1.94 19.19
C SER A 43 -5.41 -2.43 19.57
N PHE A 44 -4.48 -2.32 18.64
CA PHE A 44 -3.05 -2.50 18.90
C PHE A 44 -2.30 -1.28 18.40
N THR A 45 -1.07 -1.12 18.88
CA THR A 45 -0.17 -0.07 18.42
C THR A 45 0.88 -0.68 17.52
N ILE A 46 1.12 -0.07 16.37
CA ILE A 46 2.20 -0.39 15.45
C ILE A 46 2.80 0.92 15.00
N PHE A 47 4.13 1.07 15.06
CA PHE A 47 4.82 2.29 14.61
C PHE A 47 4.38 3.56 15.36
N GLY A 48 4.03 3.41 16.64
CA GLY A 48 3.45 4.49 17.45
C GLY A 48 2.04 4.91 17.03
N GLU A 49 1.43 4.26 16.04
CA GLU A 49 0.08 4.54 15.55
C GLU A 49 -0.92 3.48 16.03
N LYS A 50 -2.16 3.89 16.28
CA LYS A 50 -3.24 2.99 16.71
C LYS A 50 -3.92 2.35 15.51
N CYS A 51 -4.16 1.04 15.60
CA CYS A 51 -4.85 0.26 14.57
C CYS A 51 -5.93 -0.65 15.19
N GLU A 52 -7.16 -0.57 14.69
CA GLU A 52 -8.31 -1.31 15.24
C GLU A 52 -8.51 -2.72 14.67
N THR A 53 -7.93 -3.04 13.51
CA THR A 53 -7.97 -4.39 12.92
C THR A 53 -6.62 -4.75 12.32
N ALA A 54 -6.21 -6.01 12.46
CA ALA A 54 -4.96 -6.51 11.86
C ALA A 54 -5.15 -6.90 10.38
N MET A 55 -6.15 -6.31 9.72
CA MET A 55 -6.54 -6.62 8.35
C MET A 55 -6.30 -5.43 7.45
N GLY A 56 -5.84 -5.70 6.24
CA GLY A 56 -5.34 -4.67 5.37
C GLY A 56 -4.98 -5.16 3.98
N PRO A 57 -5.22 -4.38 2.93
CA PRO A 57 -4.70 -4.71 1.61
C PRO A 57 -3.17 -4.52 1.59
N ALA A 58 -2.47 -5.48 0.97
CA ALA A 58 -1.04 -5.40 0.70
C ALA A 58 -0.75 -4.42 -0.46
N ALA A 59 0.52 -4.02 -0.63
CA ALA A 59 0.95 -3.23 -1.80
C ALA A 59 0.61 -3.96 -3.10
N GLY A 60 -0.32 -3.40 -3.87
CA GLY A 60 -0.82 -4.03 -5.10
C GLY A 60 -1.87 -3.16 -5.79
N PRO A 61 -2.55 -3.68 -6.82
CA PRO A 61 -3.56 -2.92 -7.58
C PRO A 61 -4.67 -2.31 -6.69
N HIS A 62 -5.05 -3.01 -5.61
CA HIS A 62 -6.07 -2.54 -4.67
C HIS A 62 -5.65 -1.30 -3.85
N THR A 63 -4.36 -1.00 -3.73
CA THR A 63 -3.88 0.16 -2.97
C THR A 63 -3.31 1.24 -3.86
N GLN A 64 -3.66 1.24 -5.14
CA GLN A 64 -3.27 2.27 -6.09
C GLN A 64 -4.33 3.37 -6.25
N GLN A 65 -5.62 3.03 -6.10
CA GLN A 65 -6.72 3.96 -6.30
C GLN A 65 -7.51 4.21 -5.02
N THR A 66 -7.94 5.46 -4.85
CA THR A 66 -8.75 5.93 -3.74
C THR A 66 -10.03 5.11 -3.54
N PRO A 67 -10.83 4.76 -4.57
CA PRO A 67 -12.03 3.95 -4.38
C PRO A 67 -11.75 2.57 -3.76
N ASN A 68 -10.62 1.95 -4.09
CA ASN A 68 -10.23 0.65 -3.54
C ASN A 68 -9.78 0.76 -2.07
N ILE A 69 -9.10 1.86 -1.71
CA ILE A 69 -8.78 2.18 -0.31
C ILE A 69 -10.07 2.42 0.50
N VAL A 70 -11.02 3.17 -0.06
CA VAL A 70 -12.32 3.45 0.56
C VAL A 70 -13.13 2.16 0.78
N THR A 71 -13.29 1.34 -0.25
CA THR A 71 -14.03 0.06 -0.13
C THR A 71 -13.37 -0.90 0.85
N SER A 72 -12.04 -0.96 0.89
CA SER A 72 -11.30 -1.74 1.89
C SER A 72 -11.56 -1.24 3.32
N TYR A 73 -11.60 0.08 3.54
CA TYR A 73 -11.91 0.65 4.84
C TYR A 73 -13.35 0.36 5.29
N LEU A 74 -14.31 0.55 4.37
CA LEU A 74 -15.73 0.26 4.60
C LEU A 74 -15.96 -1.21 4.96
N THR A 75 -15.13 -2.12 4.47
CA THR A 75 -15.22 -3.56 4.73
C THR A 75 -14.31 -4.06 5.86
N GLY A 76 -13.67 -3.15 6.59
CA GLY A 76 -13.04 -3.44 7.89
C GLY A 76 -11.51 -3.41 7.91
N CYS A 77 -10.84 -3.08 6.80
CA CYS A 77 -9.39 -2.89 6.79
C CYS A 77 -8.99 -1.63 7.56
N ARG A 78 -7.90 -1.72 8.32
CA ARG A 78 -7.33 -0.60 9.09
C ARG A 78 -5.82 -0.44 8.90
N PHE A 79 -5.13 -1.39 8.30
CA PHE A 79 -3.74 -1.23 7.88
C PHE A 79 -3.68 -1.20 6.35
N PHE A 80 -3.10 -0.17 5.74
CA PHE A 80 -3.04 -0.04 4.29
C PHE A 80 -1.59 0.01 3.86
N GLU A 81 -1.11 -1.05 3.23
CA GLU A 81 0.17 -0.99 2.55
C GLU A 81 -0.04 -0.41 1.14
N LEU A 82 0.38 0.84 0.97
CA LEU A 82 0.20 1.59 -0.26
C LEU A 82 0.99 0.97 -1.41
N LYS A 83 0.50 1.08 -2.65
CA LYS A 83 1.18 0.51 -3.82
C LYS A 83 2.60 1.06 -3.91
N THR A 84 3.55 0.15 -4.12
CA THR A 84 4.98 0.46 -4.25
C THR A 84 5.21 1.47 -5.36
N VAL A 85 5.89 2.57 -5.03
CA VAL A 85 6.36 3.56 -6.00
C VAL A 85 7.85 3.38 -6.28
N GLN A 86 8.28 3.71 -7.50
CA GLN A 86 9.66 3.60 -7.93
C GLN A 86 10.01 4.70 -8.94
N ILE A 87 11.30 4.91 -9.20
CA ILE A 87 11.76 5.98 -10.10
C ILE A 87 11.24 5.83 -11.54
N MET A 88 11.08 4.57 -11.98
CA MET A 88 10.50 4.19 -13.27
C MET A 88 8.99 3.98 -13.15
N ASP A 89 8.23 5.04 -13.37
CA ASP A 89 6.77 5.11 -13.19
C ASP A 89 6.02 5.43 -14.49
N THR A 90 6.70 5.30 -15.64
CA THR A 90 6.14 5.47 -16.99
C THR A 90 6.49 4.26 -17.85
N LEU A 91 6.17 3.05 -17.34
CA LEU A 91 6.37 1.82 -18.09
C LEU A 91 5.21 1.58 -19.03
N ASP A 92 5.52 1.12 -20.24
CA ASP A 92 4.52 0.55 -21.14
C ASP A 92 4.30 -0.91 -20.71
N ILE A 93 3.08 -1.22 -20.27
CA ILE A 93 2.75 -2.51 -19.67
C ILE A 93 1.97 -3.31 -20.71
N GLU A 94 2.55 -4.43 -21.16
CA GLU A 94 1.85 -5.34 -22.06
C GLU A 94 0.65 -5.99 -21.35
N LYS A 95 -0.50 -6.01 -22.04
CA LYS A 95 -1.79 -6.47 -21.49
C LYS A 95 -2.26 -7.74 -22.20
N PRO A 96 -2.91 -8.69 -21.49
CA PRO A 96 -3.22 -8.67 -20.06
C PRO A 96 -1.97 -8.84 -19.19
N CYS A 97 -1.88 -8.11 -18.07
CA CYS A 97 -0.74 -8.17 -17.16
C CYS A 97 -1.02 -8.89 -15.83
N ILE A 98 -2.27 -9.32 -15.63
CA ILE A 98 -2.74 -10.05 -14.45
C ILE A 98 -3.67 -11.18 -14.92
N GLU A 99 -3.42 -12.38 -14.39
CA GLU A 99 -4.33 -13.52 -14.48
C GLU A 99 -4.68 -13.95 -13.05
N ALA A 100 -5.97 -14.01 -12.71
CA ALA A 100 -6.42 -14.41 -11.37
C ALA A 100 -7.61 -15.38 -11.48
N THR A 101 -7.46 -16.39 -12.34
CA THR A 101 -8.48 -17.44 -12.55
C THR A 101 -8.52 -18.42 -11.39
N ASP A 102 -7.35 -18.77 -10.84
CA ASP A 102 -7.17 -19.59 -9.64
C ASP A 102 -6.12 -18.94 -8.74
N GLU A 103 -4.83 -19.30 -8.88
CA GLU A 103 -3.76 -18.51 -8.31
C GLU A 103 -3.64 -17.15 -9.02
N GLY A 104 -3.22 -16.13 -8.27
CA GLY A 104 -2.98 -14.80 -8.82
C GLY A 104 -1.58 -14.70 -9.41
N TYR A 105 -1.48 -14.42 -10.71
CA TYR A 105 -0.25 -14.19 -11.42
C TYR A 105 -0.21 -12.77 -12.02
N ASN A 106 0.96 -12.16 -12.02
CA ASN A 106 1.20 -10.91 -12.74
C ASN A 106 2.51 -10.95 -13.52
N THR A 107 2.57 -10.18 -14.60
CA THR A 107 3.82 -9.89 -15.35
C THR A 107 4.26 -8.43 -15.19
N GLU A 108 3.41 -7.61 -14.56
CA GLU A 108 3.68 -6.20 -14.30
C GLU A 108 4.66 -6.02 -13.14
N TRP A 109 5.63 -5.12 -13.33
CA TRP A 109 6.65 -4.77 -12.33
C TRP A 109 6.41 -3.42 -11.65
N SER A 110 5.40 -2.66 -12.06
CA SER A 110 5.28 -1.24 -11.71
C SER A 110 3.90 -0.86 -11.18
N THR A 111 3.76 0.45 -11.00
CA THR A 111 2.52 1.16 -10.74
C THR A 111 2.04 1.73 -12.08
N GLU A 112 0.78 1.50 -12.46
CA GLU A 112 0.12 2.24 -13.57
C GLU A 112 0.02 3.76 -13.33
N LEU A 113 0.13 4.22 -12.08
CA LEU A 113 0.16 5.64 -11.74
C LEU A 113 1.60 6.15 -11.58
N THR A 114 1.84 7.36 -12.07
CA THR A 114 3.06 8.11 -11.73
C THR A 114 3.17 8.39 -10.23
N VAL A 115 4.37 8.65 -9.74
CA VAL A 115 4.59 8.94 -8.31
C VAL A 115 3.72 10.10 -7.79
N PRO A 116 3.57 11.24 -8.50
CA PRO A 116 2.67 12.32 -8.07
C PRO A 116 1.19 11.93 -8.09
N GLN A 117 0.76 11.09 -9.04
CA GLN A 117 -0.61 10.59 -9.08
C GLN A 117 -0.90 9.64 -7.92
N ALA A 118 0.06 8.78 -7.56
CA ALA A 118 -0.06 7.91 -6.39
C ALA A 118 -0.18 8.74 -5.10
N TYR A 119 0.65 9.78 -4.96
CA TYR A 119 0.56 10.74 -3.85
C TYR A 119 -0.85 11.34 -3.73
N ASP A 120 -1.37 11.89 -4.84
CA ASP A 120 -2.70 12.49 -4.94
C ASP A 120 -3.80 11.50 -4.49
N GLU A 121 -3.75 10.24 -4.94
CA GLU A 121 -4.70 9.20 -4.51
C GLU A 121 -4.62 8.90 -3.00
N TYR A 122 -3.42 8.91 -2.41
CA TYR A 122 -3.26 8.63 -0.98
C TYR A 122 -3.77 9.77 -0.10
N VAL A 123 -3.55 11.03 -0.52
CA VAL A 123 -4.13 12.19 0.16
C VAL A 123 -5.66 12.16 0.08
N LYS A 124 -6.25 11.87 -1.08
CA LYS A 124 -7.70 11.73 -1.22
C LYS A 124 -8.26 10.64 -0.32
N GLY A 125 -7.62 9.46 -0.33
CA GLY A 125 -7.96 8.35 0.54
C GLY A 125 -7.98 8.77 2.01
N TRP A 126 -6.93 9.47 2.46
CA TRP A 126 -6.83 9.99 3.82
C TRP A 126 -8.07 10.77 4.25
N PHE A 127 -8.43 11.82 3.49
CA PHE A 127 -9.59 12.66 3.80
C PHE A 127 -10.91 11.89 3.77
N LEU A 128 -11.11 11.01 2.77
CA LEU A 128 -12.34 10.24 2.66
C LEU A 128 -12.51 9.25 3.81
N LEU A 129 -11.44 8.58 4.27
CA LEU A 129 -11.55 7.65 5.39
C LEU A 129 -11.94 8.36 6.69
N HIS A 130 -11.35 9.53 6.96
CA HIS A 130 -11.73 10.38 8.09
C HIS A 130 -13.19 10.82 8.00
N MET A 131 -13.63 11.32 6.85
CA MET A 131 -15.01 11.75 6.63
C MET A 131 -16.00 10.59 6.82
N LEU A 132 -15.76 9.44 6.19
CA LEU A 132 -16.63 8.26 6.27
C LEU A 132 -16.72 7.72 7.70
N ASN A 133 -15.62 7.74 8.46
CA ASN A 133 -15.66 7.38 9.87
C ASN A 133 -16.58 8.31 10.67
N LYS A 134 -16.46 9.63 10.47
CA LYS A 134 -17.30 10.63 11.14
C LYS A 134 -18.78 10.51 10.73
N MET A 135 -19.07 10.22 9.46
CA MET A 135 -20.45 10.02 8.96
C MET A 135 -21.11 8.77 9.57
N PHE A 136 -20.39 7.65 9.64
CA PHE A 136 -21.02 6.35 9.92
C PHE A 136 -20.67 5.75 11.29
N GLY A 137 -19.71 6.33 12.01
CA GLY A 137 -19.20 5.79 13.28
C GLY A 137 -18.57 4.40 13.09
N LEU A 138 -17.68 4.28 12.10
CA LEU A 138 -17.05 3.00 11.72
C LEU A 138 -16.02 2.52 12.75
N SER A 139 -15.46 3.46 13.52
CA SER A 139 -14.51 3.26 14.60
C SER A 139 -15.13 3.58 15.96
N LYS A 140 -14.58 2.97 17.02
CA LYS A 140 -14.91 3.32 18.42
C LYS A 140 -13.86 4.23 19.04
N ALA A 141 -12.75 4.47 18.35
CA ALA A 141 -11.72 5.39 18.80
C ALA A 141 -12.15 6.86 18.57
N ASP A 142 -11.80 7.72 19.53
CA ASP A 142 -11.96 9.17 19.42
C ASP A 142 -10.94 9.80 18.46
N GLU A 143 -9.89 9.06 18.12
CA GLU A 143 -8.79 9.45 17.25
C GLU A 143 -8.65 8.50 16.05
N ARG A 144 -7.81 8.87 15.08
CA ARG A 144 -7.48 8.03 13.92
C ARG A 144 -6.96 6.66 14.37
N SER A 145 -7.60 5.60 13.87
CA SER A 145 -7.35 4.20 14.25
C SER A 145 -7.06 3.28 13.05
N PHE A 146 -6.53 3.88 11.99
CA PHE A 146 -6.02 3.20 10.80
C PHE A 146 -4.63 3.75 10.44
N VAL A 147 -3.86 2.96 9.71
CA VAL A 147 -2.45 3.20 9.39
C VAL A 147 -2.27 3.13 7.89
N PHE A 148 -1.63 4.15 7.31
CA PHE A 148 -1.07 4.08 5.97
C PHE A 148 0.42 3.78 6.10
N ASN A 149 0.89 2.76 5.39
CA ASN A 149 2.28 2.36 5.34
C ASN A 149 2.75 2.51 3.89
N MET A 150 3.70 3.42 3.67
CA MET A 150 4.25 3.70 2.35
C MET A 150 4.93 2.45 1.78
N SER A 151 5.13 2.39 0.47
CA SER A 151 5.96 1.36 -0.13
C SER A 151 6.84 1.95 -1.23
N VAL A 152 8.12 1.60 -1.22
CA VAL A 152 9.11 2.00 -2.23
C VAL A 152 9.93 0.79 -2.65
N GLY A 153 10.46 0.83 -3.87
CA GLY A 153 11.37 -0.20 -4.41
C GLY A 153 12.47 0.42 -5.27
N TYR A 154 13.12 -0.41 -6.09
CA TYR A 154 14.29 -0.06 -6.91
C TYR A 154 15.59 0.05 -6.08
N ASP A 155 16.54 0.88 -6.51
CA ASP A 155 17.85 1.06 -5.86
C ASP A 155 17.91 2.28 -4.92
N LEU A 156 18.97 2.35 -4.11
CA LEU A 156 19.19 3.46 -3.17
C LEU A 156 19.32 4.81 -3.89
N VAL A 157 19.92 4.83 -5.09
CA VAL A 157 20.12 6.04 -5.88
C VAL A 157 18.78 6.62 -6.32
N GLY A 158 17.87 5.77 -6.79
CA GLY A 158 16.52 6.09 -7.20
C GLY A 158 15.66 6.57 -6.05
N ILE A 159 15.73 5.91 -4.90
CA ILE A 159 15.01 6.31 -3.68
C ILE A 159 15.46 7.72 -3.20
N LYS A 160 16.73 8.06 -3.39
CA LYS A 160 17.27 9.40 -3.04
C LYS A 160 16.90 10.51 -4.04
N LYS A 161 16.39 10.19 -5.23
CA LYS A 161 16.03 11.22 -6.23
C LYS A 161 14.83 12.04 -5.76
N PRO A 162 14.72 13.32 -6.18
CA PRO A 162 13.63 14.22 -5.77
C PRO A 162 12.25 13.59 -5.90
N LYS A 163 11.95 12.89 -7.02
CA LYS A 163 10.66 12.24 -7.24
C LYS A 163 10.20 11.34 -6.07
N ILE A 164 11.08 10.45 -5.58
CA ILE A 164 10.75 9.53 -4.48
C ILE A 164 10.93 10.19 -3.12
N ASN A 165 11.94 11.04 -2.99
CA ASN A 165 12.16 11.85 -1.79
C ASN A 165 10.93 12.69 -1.44
N ASP A 166 10.38 13.41 -2.41
CA ASP A 166 9.28 14.35 -2.22
C ASP A 166 7.98 13.59 -1.91
N PHE A 167 7.79 12.39 -2.48
CA PHE A 167 6.73 11.47 -2.09
C PHE A 167 6.84 11.07 -0.61
N ILE A 168 8.04 10.66 -0.16
CA ILE A 168 8.27 10.25 1.23
C ILE A 168 8.07 11.43 2.20
N GLU A 169 8.73 12.55 1.95
CA GLU A 169 8.65 13.72 2.85
C GLU A 169 7.24 14.33 2.85
N GLY A 170 6.59 14.39 1.69
CA GLY A 170 5.24 14.92 1.58
C GLY A 170 4.17 14.05 2.25
N LEU A 171 4.37 12.73 2.39
CA LEU A 171 3.44 11.87 3.14
C LEU A 171 3.76 11.84 4.64
N LYS A 172 5.01 12.12 5.02
CA LYS A 172 5.37 12.38 6.41
C LYS A 172 4.71 13.67 6.91
N ASP A 173 4.67 14.71 6.09
CA ASP A 173 3.97 15.96 6.37
C ASP A 173 3.44 16.60 5.09
N ALA A 174 2.12 16.55 4.93
CA ALA A 174 1.41 17.07 3.77
C ALA A 174 0.90 18.51 3.97
N SER A 175 1.22 19.19 5.08
CA SER A 175 0.53 20.44 5.49
C SER A 175 0.54 21.53 4.43
N GLU A 176 1.66 21.65 3.71
CA GLU A 176 1.87 22.65 2.65
C GLU A 176 1.64 22.09 1.24
N HIS A 177 1.31 20.81 1.10
CA HIS A 177 1.17 20.19 -0.21
C HIS A 177 -0.12 20.64 -0.90
N PRO A 178 -0.08 21.04 -2.20
CA PRO A 178 -1.27 21.49 -2.92
C PRO A 178 -2.44 20.51 -2.88
N ASP A 179 -2.18 19.21 -3.07
CA ASP A 179 -3.24 18.18 -3.04
C ASP A 179 -3.93 18.10 -1.66
N PHE A 180 -3.18 18.28 -0.57
CA PHE A 180 -3.73 18.27 0.79
C PHE A 180 -4.58 19.52 1.03
N LEU A 181 -4.08 20.68 0.63
CA LEU A 181 -4.80 21.96 0.72
C LEU A 181 -6.08 21.95 -0.13
N GLU A 182 -6.04 21.36 -1.34
CA GLU A 182 -7.20 21.18 -2.21
C GLU A 182 -8.25 20.29 -1.53
N CYS A 183 -7.87 19.11 -1.03
CA CYS A 183 -8.80 18.20 -0.36
C CYS A 183 -9.41 18.86 0.89
N LYS A 184 -8.59 19.56 1.68
CA LYS A 184 -9.04 20.32 2.85
C LYS A 184 -10.06 21.40 2.48
N ALA A 185 -9.78 22.18 1.43
CA ALA A 185 -10.67 23.25 0.98
C ALA A 185 -12.01 22.72 0.45
N VAL A 186 -11.97 21.67 -0.38
CA VAL A 186 -13.17 21.04 -0.94
C VAL A 186 -14.04 20.43 0.16
N LEU A 187 -13.44 19.77 1.16
CA LEU A 187 -14.19 19.19 2.27
C LEU A 187 -14.89 20.28 3.10
N LYS A 188 -14.20 21.40 3.38
CA LYS A 188 -14.82 22.57 4.04
C LYS A 188 -15.97 23.16 3.24
N GLU A 189 -15.81 23.29 1.93
CA GLU A 189 -16.85 23.79 1.02
C GLU A 189 -18.11 22.92 1.12
N ALA A 190 -17.95 21.60 1.03
CA ALA A 190 -19.05 20.64 1.11
C ALA A 190 -19.75 20.64 2.49
N ILE A 191 -19.00 20.75 3.59
CA ILE A 191 -19.59 20.88 4.94
C ILE A 191 -20.36 22.20 5.07
N THR A 192 -19.80 23.31 4.58
CA THR A 192 -20.46 24.63 4.62
C THR A 192 -21.75 24.64 3.81
N ALA A 193 -21.78 23.93 2.68
CA ALA A 193 -22.98 23.78 1.85
C ALA A 193 -24.03 22.85 2.48
N GLY A 194 -23.69 22.09 3.53
CA GLY A 194 -24.56 21.08 4.13
C GLY A 194 -24.69 19.80 3.30
N ASP A 195 -23.73 19.53 2.42
CA ASP A 195 -23.78 18.40 1.49
C ASP A 195 -23.43 17.06 2.17
N ILE A 196 -22.74 17.09 3.31
CA ILE A 196 -22.24 15.89 4.01
C ILE A 196 -23.16 15.54 5.19
N PRO A 197 -23.94 14.45 5.10
CA PRO A 197 -24.85 14.06 6.18
C PRO A 197 -24.13 13.84 7.51
N GLY A 198 -24.64 14.46 8.59
CA GLY A 198 -24.12 14.28 9.94
C GLY A 198 -22.85 15.06 10.28
N ILE A 199 -22.29 15.83 9.35
CA ILE A 199 -21.10 16.65 9.58
C ILE A 199 -21.43 18.12 9.31
N THR A 200 -21.41 18.94 10.35
CA THR A 200 -21.68 20.39 10.26
C THR A 200 -20.56 21.24 10.86
N ASP A 201 -19.64 20.61 11.59
CA ASP A 201 -18.51 21.23 12.28
C ASP A 201 -17.30 21.38 11.35
N LEU A 202 -16.96 22.61 10.96
CA LEU A 202 -15.74 22.86 10.16
C LEU A 202 -14.46 22.52 10.93
N GLU A 203 -14.51 22.54 12.27
CA GLU A 203 -13.40 22.14 13.14
C GLU A 203 -12.98 20.69 12.90
N PHE A 204 -13.89 19.80 12.49
CA PHE A 204 -13.57 18.43 12.12
C PHE A 204 -12.46 18.37 11.06
N VAL A 205 -12.50 19.25 10.05
CA VAL A 205 -11.50 19.26 8.98
C VAL A 205 -10.11 19.63 9.51
N GLU A 206 -10.04 20.42 10.58
CA GLU A 206 -8.76 20.77 11.23
C GLU A 206 -8.19 19.62 12.07
N THR A 207 -9.02 18.63 12.44
CA THR A 207 -8.55 17.43 13.16
C THR A 207 -7.89 16.39 12.25
N ILE A 208 -8.05 16.52 10.92
CA ILE A 208 -7.40 15.64 9.95
C ILE A 208 -5.92 16.02 9.90
N SER A 209 -5.09 15.15 10.48
CA SER A 209 -3.64 15.36 10.56
C SER A 209 -3.01 15.44 9.17
N PRO A 210 -2.07 16.38 8.93
CA PRO A 210 -1.24 16.38 7.73
C PRO A 210 -0.15 15.30 7.74
N ASN A 211 0.11 14.65 8.90
CA ASN A 211 1.05 13.55 8.98
C ASN A 211 0.35 12.24 8.57
N ILE A 212 0.46 11.89 7.28
CA ILE A 212 -0.28 10.77 6.67
C ILE A 212 0.37 9.42 6.98
N SER A 213 1.71 9.33 6.93
CA SER A 213 2.44 8.11 7.22
C SER A 213 3.79 8.37 7.86
N ASN A 214 4.13 7.58 8.89
CA ASN A 214 5.45 7.51 9.50
C ASN A 214 6.17 6.16 9.24
N SER A 215 5.62 5.32 8.37
CA SER A 215 6.12 3.97 8.11
C SER A 215 6.24 3.67 6.62
N ILE A 216 7.16 2.77 6.29
CA ILE A 216 7.50 2.42 4.91
C ILE A 216 7.91 0.96 4.77
N THR A 217 7.53 0.33 3.66
CA THR A 217 8.00 -0.99 3.26
C THR A 217 8.92 -0.89 2.06
N LEU A 218 10.14 -1.44 2.20
CA LEU A 218 11.03 -1.70 1.07
C LEU A 218 10.57 -2.98 0.36
N SER A 219 10.10 -2.83 -0.87
CA SER A 219 9.84 -3.94 -1.78
C SER A 219 11.12 -4.33 -2.49
N THR A 220 11.49 -5.61 -2.44
CA THR A 220 12.76 -6.14 -2.96
C THR A 220 12.65 -6.73 -4.38
N MET A 221 11.55 -6.48 -5.07
CA MET A 221 11.40 -6.90 -6.48
C MET A 221 12.28 -6.07 -7.42
N HIS A 222 12.64 -6.69 -8.56
CA HIS A 222 13.48 -6.20 -9.67
C HIS A 222 14.06 -4.79 -9.54
N GLY A 223 15.39 -4.72 -9.37
CA GLY A 223 16.13 -3.47 -9.29
C GLY A 223 16.54 -3.06 -7.88
N CYS A 224 16.24 -3.88 -6.86
CA CYS A 224 16.79 -3.75 -5.51
C CYS A 224 17.81 -4.87 -5.25
N PRO A 225 19.11 -4.63 -5.50
CA PRO A 225 20.15 -5.63 -5.29
C PRO A 225 20.15 -6.13 -3.84
N PRO A 226 20.31 -7.44 -3.57
CA PRO A 226 20.41 -7.97 -2.21
C PRO A 226 21.41 -7.21 -1.33
N GLU A 227 22.55 -6.82 -1.89
CA GLU A 227 23.59 -6.03 -1.24
C GLU A 227 23.16 -4.61 -0.84
N ASP A 228 22.16 -4.05 -1.52
CA ASP A 228 21.65 -2.70 -1.27
C ASP A 228 20.51 -2.70 -0.24
N GLN A 229 19.84 -3.83 0.01
CA GLN A 229 18.68 -3.91 0.91
C GLN A 229 19.01 -3.38 2.31
N GLU A 230 20.14 -3.80 2.88
CA GLU A 230 20.59 -3.33 4.20
C GLU A 230 20.85 -1.81 4.18
N LEU A 231 21.50 -1.30 3.12
CA LEU A 231 21.83 0.13 2.98
C LEU A 231 20.57 0.98 2.84
N ILE A 232 19.59 0.53 2.06
CA ILE A 232 18.31 1.21 1.90
C ILE A 232 17.54 1.21 3.21
N CYS A 233 17.41 0.07 3.88
CA CYS A 233 16.75 0.01 5.19
C CYS A 233 17.44 0.94 6.21
N LYS A 234 18.78 0.95 6.27
CA LYS A 234 19.54 1.89 7.11
C LYS A 234 19.23 3.34 6.77
N TYR A 235 19.20 3.70 5.48
CA TYR A 235 18.85 5.05 5.03
C TYR A 235 17.43 5.48 5.44
N LEU A 236 16.45 4.60 5.25
CA LEU A 236 15.04 4.86 5.63
C LEU A 236 14.89 5.05 7.15
N MET A 237 15.63 4.28 7.95
CA MET A 237 15.58 4.39 9.41
C MET A 237 16.41 5.56 9.96
N SER A 238 17.64 5.78 9.45
CA SER A 238 18.56 6.78 9.99
C SER A 238 18.29 8.18 9.48
N GLU A 239 18.12 8.34 8.16
CA GLU A 239 17.97 9.64 7.50
C GLU A 239 16.50 10.04 7.39
N LYS A 240 15.63 9.11 6.96
CA LYS A 240 14.20 9.39 6.80
C LYS A 240 13.40 9.33 8.10
N LYS A 241 13.95 8.68 9.13
CA LYS A 241 13.32 8.46 10.45
C LYS A 241 11.97 7.73 10.32
N LEU A 242 11.92 6.71 9.47
CA LEU A 242 10.70 5.91 9.25
C LEU A 242 10.80 4.54 9.91
N HIS A 243 9.68 4.10 10.47
CA HIS A 243 9.50 2.70 10.80
C HIS A 243 9.52 1.88 9.49
N THR A 244 10.29 0.80 9.45
CA THR A 244 10.63 0.16 8.17
C THR A 244 10.32 -1.33 8.18
N PHE A 245 9.54 -1.78 7.19
CA PHE A 245 9.45 -3.19 6.84
C PHE A 245 10.37 -3.51 5.65
N LEU A 246 11.01 -4.68 5.68
CA LEU A 246 11.65 -5.28 4.51
C LEU A 246 10.79 -6.43 3.99
N LYS A 247 10.32 -6.34 2.74
CA LYS A 247 9.57 -7.44 2.08
C LYS A 247 10.56 -8.39 1.42
N MET A 248 10.50 -9.68 1.69
CA MET A 248 11.43 -10.68 1.17
C MET A 248 10.71 -11.77 0.38
N ASN A 249 11.36 -12.28 -0.65
CA ASN A 249 10.79 -13.25 -1.57
C ASN A 249 10.77 -14.67 -0.96
N PRO A 250 9.77 -15.51 -1.31
CA PRO A 250 9.71 -16.90 -0.86
C PRO A 250 10.90 -17.76 -1.33
N THR A 251 11.67 -17.28 -2.31
CA THR A 251 12.93 -17.88 -2.78
C THR A 251 13.95 -18.12 -1.66
N LEU A 252 13.85 -17.37 -0.55
CA LEU A 252 14.64 -17.59 0.67
C LEU A 252 14.61 -19.02 1.22
N HIS A 253 13.52 -19.76 0.97
CA HIS A 253 13.40 -21.15 1.43
C HIS A 253 14.21 -22.15 0.60
N GLY A 254 14.72 -21.73 -0.55
CA GLY A 254 15.48 -22.57 -1.48
C GLY A 254 14.62 -23.39 -2.42
N TYR A 255 15.14 -23.63 -3.63
CA TYR A 255 14.42 -24.25 -4.74
C TYR A 255 13.82 -25.61 -4.36
N GLU A 256 14.63 -26.52 -3.84
CA GLU A 256 14.20 -27.88 -3.48
C GLU A 256 13.08 -27.89 -2.43
N TYR A 257 13.15 -26.99 -1.44
CA TYR A 257 12.09 -26.92 -0.43
C TYR A 257 10.77 -26.47 -1.04
N VAL A 258 10.79 -25.37 -1.82
CA VAL A 258 9.57 -24.79 -2.42
C VAL A 258 8.96 -25.77 -3.43
N LYS A 259 9.78 -26.40 -4.28
CA LYS A 259 9.35 -27.44 -5.22
C LYS A 259 8.64 -28.59 -4.52
N ASN A 260 9.25 -29.11 -3.45
CA ASN A 260 8.68 -30.21 -2.68
C ASN A 260 7.40 -29.79 -1.91
N ALA A 261 7.28 -28.52 -1.51
CA ALA A 261 6.08 -28.00 -0.89
C ALA A 261 4.90 -27.98 -1.88
N PHE A 262 5.12 -27.49 -3.11
CA PHE A 262 4.10 -27.52 -4.16
C PHE A 262 3.66 -28.93 -4.52
N ALA A 263 4.59 -29.86 -4.74
CA ALA A 263 4.26 -31.25 -5.02
C ALA A 263 3.41 -31.90 -3.91
N LYS A 264 3.70 -31.61 -2.63
CA LYS A 264 2.91 -32.13 -1.49
C LYS A 264 1.50 -31.55 -1.41
N LEU A 265 1.32 -30.32 -1.86
CA LEU A 265 0.03 -29.62 -1.88
C LEU A 265 -0.78 -29.91 -3.15
N GLY A 266 -0.19 -30.62 -4.13
CA GLY A 266 -0.84 -30.96 -5.40
C GLY A 266 -0.73 -29.87 -6.47
N TYR A 267 0.17 -28.89 -6.31
CA TYR A 267 0.46 -27.85 -7.30
C TYR A 267 1.48 -28.32 -8.35
N ASP A 268 1.23 -29.49 -8.95
CA ASP A 268 2.14 -30.13 -9.90
C ASP A 268 2.22 -29.38 -11.25
N HIS A 269 1.29 -28.45 -11.50
CA HIS A 269 1.26 -27.59 -12.69
C HIS A 269 2.11 -26.33 -12.55
N ILE A 270 2.64 -26.00 -11.36
CA ILE A 270 3.44 -24.79 -11.17
C ILE A 270 4.91 -25.09 -11.45
N THR A 271 5.43 -24.50 -12.53
CA THR A 271 6.83 -24.69 -12.92
C THR A 271 7.70 -23.58 -12.33
N LEU A 272 8.55 -23.93 -11.35
CA LEU A 272 9.54 -23.02 -10.77
C LEU A 272 10.73 -22.82 -11.70
N LYS A 273 11.29 -21.61 -11.68
CA LYS A 273 12.55 -21.26 -12.34
C LYS A 273 13.70 -21.25 -11.33
N GLU A 274 14.62 -22.21 -11.46
CA GLU A 274 15.70 -22.41 -10.48
C GLU A 274 16.63 -21.20 -10.38
N GLU A 275 16.89 -20.53 -11.51
CA GLU A 275 17.76 -19.36 -11.57
C GLU A 275 17.28 -18.22 -10.67
N SER A 276 15.96 -18.04 -10.53
CA SER A 276 15.37 -17.00 -9.67
C SER A 276 15.73 -17.18 -8.20
N PHE A 277 15.97 -18.41 -7.75
CA PHE A 277 16.40 -18.69 -6.37
C PHE A 277 17.87 -18.33 -6.14
N THR A 278 18.70 -18.31 -7.19
CA THR A 278 20.13 -18.03 -7.07
C THR A 278 20.48 -16.55 -7.13
N HIS A 279 19.65 -15.74 -7.80
CA HIS A 279 19.85 -14.30 -7.92
C HIS A 279 19.29 -13.51 -6.72
N ASP A 280 18.29 -14.05 -6.04
CA ASP A 280 17.66 -13.41 -4.89
C ASP A 280 18.52 -13.49 -3.62
N MET A 281 18.09 -12.77 -2.58
CA MET A 281 18.68 -12.84 -1.25
C MET A 281 18.67 -14.29 -0.73
N GLN A 282 19.83 -14.75 -0.25
CA GLN A 282 19.99 -16.10 0.32
C GLN A 282 19.73 -16.11 1.84
N TRP A 283 19.38 -17.28 2.39
CA TRP A 283 19.01 -17.43 3.81
C TRP A 283 20.05 -16.90 4.81
N GLU A 284 21.31 -17.34 4.70
CA GLU A 284 22.35 -16.93 5.65
C GLU A 284 22.63 -15.41 5.62
N PRO A 285 22.83 -14.78 4.45
CA PRO A 285 22.89 -13.32 4.35
C PRO A 285 21.65 -12.60 4.90
N ALA A 286 20.44 -13.12 4.63
CA ALA A 286 19.20 -12.54 5.13
C ALA A 286 19.16 -12.50 6.66
N VAL A 287 19.48 -13.61 7.33
CA VAL A 287 19.52 -13.68 8.80
C VAL A 287 20.53 -12.69 9.36
N LYS A 288 21.74 -12.64 8.80
CA LYS A 288 22.79 -11.69 9.23
C LYS A 288 22.35 -10.24 9.06
N MET A 289 21.68 -9.91 7.96
CA MET A 289 21.13 -8.58 7.72
C MET A 289 20.05 -8.24 8.76
N LEU A 290 19.14 -9.15 9.08
CA LEU A 290 18.11 -8.92 10.10
C LEU A 290 18.72 -8.72 11.49
N ASP A 291 19.75 -9.50 11.85
CA ASP A 291 20.51 -9.35 13.10
C ASP A 291 21.18 -7.97 13.22
N VAL A 292 21.47 -7.30 12.09
CA VAL A 292 22.01 -5.94 12.05
C VAL A 292 20.90 -4.88 12.06
N LEU A 293 19.83 -5.07 11.29
CA LEU A 293 18.79 -4.05 11.10
C LEU A 293 17.89 -3.87 12.34
N ILE A 294 17.58 -4.94 13.07
CA ILE A 294 16.78 -4.88 14.30
C ILE A 294 17.42 -3.95 15.36
N PRO A 295 18.69 -4.15 15.78
CA PRO A 295 19.34 -3.24 16.73
C PRO A 295 19.60 -1.85 16.15
N PHE A 296 19.85 -1.73 14.84
CA PHE A 296 20.03 -0.44 14.18
C PHE A 296 18.77 0.44 14.24
N ALA A 297 17.59 -0.15 14.03
CA ALA A 297 16.30 0.52 14.18
C ALA A 297 16.13 1.10 15.59
N LYS A 298 16.39 0.25 16.60
CA LYS A 298 16.34 0.64 18.02
C LYS A 298 17.28 1.79 18.34
N GLN A 299 18.49 1.80 17.79
CA GLN A 299 19.44 2.90 17.97
C GLN A 299 18.93 4.24 17.40
N HIS A 300 18.13 4.19 16.34
CA HIS A 300 17.58 5.37 15.68
C HIS A 300 16.17 5.75 16.14
N GLY A 301 15.63 5.05 17.14
CA GLY A 301 14.31 5.35 17.72
C GLY A 301 13.13 4.95 16.83
N VAL A 302 13.33 4.03 15.89
CA VAL A 302 12.28 3.51 14.99
C VAL A 302 12.15 1.99 15.15
N GLU A 303 11.08 1.43 14.59
CA GLU A 303 10.81 -0.01 14.58
C GLU A 303 11.17 -0.59 13.22
N PHE A 304 11.58 -1.86 13.22
CA PHE A 304 11.89 -2.61 12.02
C PHE A 304 11.23 -3.99 12.05
N GLY A 305 10.82 -4.48 10.88
CA GLY A 305 10.31 -5.84 10.72
C GLY A 305 10.53 -6.40 9.33
N ALA A 306 10.20 -7.68 9.15
CA ALA A 306 10.26 -8.36 7.86
C ALA A 306 8.88 -8.90 7.45
N LYS A 307 8.58 -8.86 6.15
CA LYS A 307 7.41 -9.51 5.54
C LYS A 307 7.90 -10.63 4.63
N LEU A 308 7.50 -11.86 4.93
CA LEU A 308 7.99 -13.08 4.25
C LEU A 308 7.00 -13.62 3.20
N SER A 309 6.20 -12.74 2.62
CA SER A 309 5.10 -13.06 1.70
C SER A 309 5.13 -12.18 0.47
N ASN A 310 6.31 -12.01 -0.15
CA ASN A 310 6.39 -11.41 -1.47
C ASN A 310 6.02 -12.42 -2.56
N THR A 311 6.02 -11.98 -3.80
CA THR A 311 5.72 -12.83 -4.95
C THR A 311 6.83 -13.84 -5.22
N LEU A 312 6.45 -14.95 -5.87
CA LEU A 312 7.36 -16.01 -6.31
C LEU A 312 7.38 -16.04 -7.85
N ALA A 313 8.57 -15.93 -8.43
CA ALA A 313 8.75 -16.07 -9.88
C ALA A 313 8.52 -17.53 -10.32
N VAL A 314 7.67 -17.71 -11.32
CA VAL A 314 7.34 -19.00 -11.95
C VAL A 314 7.37 -18.86 -13.48
N LEU A 315 7.55 -19.96 -14.20
CA LEU A 315 7.46 -19.94 -15.66
C LEU A 315 6.02 -19.71 -16.10
N ASN A 316 5.83 -18.87 -17.12
CA ASN A 316 4.55 -18.73 -17.80
C ASN A 316 4.45 -19.75 -18.94
N ASP A 317 3.97 -20.95 -18.62
CA ASP A 317 3.77 -22.05 -19.58
C ASP A 317 2.35 -22.09 -20.18
N LYS A 318 1.43 -21.26 -19.67
CA LYS A 318 0.03 -21.20 -20.12
C LYS A 318 -0.20 -20.24 -21.29
N GLY A 319 0.73 -19.32 -21.55
CA GLY A 319 0.62 -18.34 -22.64
C GLY A 319 -0.52 -17.34 -22.49
N MET A 320 -1.08 -17.21 -21.28
CA MET A 320 -2.16 -16.27 -20.96
C MET A 320 -1.66 -14.84 -20.73
N LEU A 321 -0.41 -14.73 -20.27
CA LEU A 321 0.29 -13.49 -20.02
C LEU A 321 1.42 -13.32 -21.05
N PRO A 322 1.90 -12.08 -21.31
CA PRO A 322 2.77 -11.79 -22.45
C PRO A 322 4.25 -12.21 -22.30
N THR A 323 4.72 -12.43 -21.08
CA THR A 323 6.14 -12.71 -20.79
C THR A 323 6.38 -14.17 -20.43
N ASP A 324 7.58 -14.71 -20.67
CA ASP A 324 7.91 -16.11 -20.34
C ASP A 324 8.00 -16.40 -18.83
N GLU A 325 8.02 -15.36 -18.00
CA GLU A 325 8.02 -15.44 -16.53
C GLU A 325 6.83 -14.65 -15.98
N MET A 326 6.23 -15.15 -14.90
CA MET A 326 5.16 -14.49 -14.15
C MET A 326 5.42 -14.59 -12.65
N TYR A 327 4.83 -13.70 -11.87
CA TYR A 327 4.98 -13.63 -10.41
C TYR A 327 3.68 -14.07 -9.76
N MET A 328 3.76 -15.14 -8.98
CA MET A 328 2.66 -15.67 -8.20
C MET A 328 2.55 -14.93 -6.87
N SER A 329 1.35 -14.46 -6.51
CA SER A 329 1.06 -13.78 -5.24
C SER A 329 0.36 -14.66 -4.21
#